data_AF-A0A3D3ACT8-F1
#
_entry.id   AF-A0A3D3ACT8-F1
#
_cell.length_a   1.000
_cell.length_b   1.000
_cell.length_c   1.000
_cell.angle_alpha   90.00
_cell.angle_beta   90.00
_cell.angle_gamma   90.00
#
_symmetry.space_group_name_H-M   'P 1'
#
loop_
_entity.id
_entity.type
_entity.pdbx_description
1 polymer ?
#
loop_
_entity_poly.entity_id
_entity_poly.type
_entity_poly.pdbx_seq_one_letter_code
_entity_poly.pdbx_strand_id
1 'polypeptide(L)'
;MRFLIAFFLLATPVMAAECPVPYSEFEENIPHIDMAACPDNKPDSEDGFCRLVMDGKRAYIYAFLYTDDEPCLFDTYSAKKIDYLMQK
;
A
#
# COMPACT_ATOMS: atom_id res chain seq x y z
N MET A 1 -3.61 -13.08 -57.84
CA MET A 1 -2.57 -12.54 -56.94
C MET A 1 -3.27 -12.04 -55.68
N ARG A 2 -3.29 -12.83 -54.60
CA ARG A 2 -3.95 -12.49 -53.33
C ARG A 2 -2.86 -12.16 -52.32
N PHE A 3 -2.70 -10.88 -51.98
CA PHE A 3 -1.79 -10.43 -50.93
C PHE A 3 -2.48 -10.64 -49.57
N LEU A 4 -1.96 -11.55 -48.76
CA LEU A 4 -2.34 -11.74 -47.36
C LEU A 4 -1.61 -10.67 -46.53
N ILE A 5 -2.35 -9.71 -45.99
CA ILE A 5 -1.82 -8.73 -45.03
C ILE A 5 -1.90 -9.37 -43.65
N ALA A 6 -0.74 -9.73 -43.07
CA ALA A 6 -0.63 -10.21 -41.70
C ALA A 6 -0.58 -9.01 -40.75
N PHE A 7 -1.62 -8.87 -39.93
CA PHE A 7 -1.71 -7.84 -38.89
C PHE A 7 -0.95 -8.34 -37.65
N PHE A 8 0.27 -7.85 -37.45
CA PHE A 8 1.09 -8.17 -36.27
C PHE A 8 0.66 -7.27 -35.11
N LEU A 9 -0.02 -7.84 -34.12
CA LEU A 9 -0.30 -7.18 -32.83
C LEU A 9 1.00 -7.13 -32.02
N LEU A 10 1.57 -5.94 -31.92
CA LEU A 10 2.68 -5.67 -31.00
C LEU A 10 2.10 -5.53 -29.58
N ALA A 11 2.26 -6.57 -28.76
CA ALA A 11 1.98 -6.47 -27.34
C ALA A 11 3.07 -5.62 -26.67
N THR A 12 2.72 -4.43 -26.21
CA THR A 12 3.60 -3.62 -25.35
C THR A 12 3.54 -4.18 -23.93
N PRO A 13 4.67 -4.51 -23.29
CA PRO A 13 4.66 -4.89 -21.88
C PRO A 13 4.18 -3.69 -21.06
N VAL A 14 3.12 -3.89 -20.27
CA VAL A 14 2.74 -2.91 -19.25
C VAL A 14 3.78 -3.03 -18.14
N MET A 15 4.56 -1.98 -17.93
CA MET A 15 5.45 -1.90 -16.78
C MET A 15 4.56 -1.54 -15.58
N ALA A 16 4.11 -2.54 -14.84
CA ALA A 16 3.50 -2.32 -13.54
C ALA A 16 4.50 -1.57 -12.66
N ALA A 17 4.06 -0.52 -11.97
CA ALA A 17 4.91 0.15 -10.99
C ALA A 17 5.36 -0.88 -9.96
N GLU A 18 6.67 -0.98 -9.71
CA GLU A 18 7.20 -1.95 -8.73
C GLU A 18 6.66 -1.60 -7.35
N CYS A 19 5.76 -2.45 -6.85
CA CYS A 19 5.24 -2.35 -5.51
C CYS A 19 6.12 -3.14 -4.56
N PRO A 20 6.84 -2.51 -3.60
CA PRO A 20 7.75 -3.24 -2.72
C PRO A 20 7.05 -4.25 -1.81
N VAL A 21 5.85 -3.89 -1.33
CA VAL A 21 4.98 -4.77 -0.54
C VAL A 21 3.53 -4.48 -0.90
N PRO A 22 2.86 -5.39 -1.64
CA PRO A 22 1.44 -5.29 -1.91
C PRO A 22 0.63 -5.46 -0.62
N TYR A 23 -0.53 -4.80 -0.54
CA TYR A 23 -1.33 -4.83 0.67
C TYR A 23 -1.82 -6.25 1.02
N SER A 24 -2.14 -7.07 0.02
CA SER A 24 -2.53 -8.47 0.24
C SER A 24 -1.48 -9.28 1.01
N GLU A 25 -0.20 -9.15 0.66
CA GLU A 25 0.91 -9.78 1.40
C GLU A 25 1.01 -9.26 2.83
N PHE A 26 0.81 -7.95 3.05
CA PHE A 26 0.85 -7.37 4.39
C PHE A 26 -0.33 -7.86 5.24
N GLU A 27 -1.56 -7.80 4.70
CA GLU A 27 -2.80 -8.09 5.41
C GLU A 27 -2.88 -9.54 5.88
N GLU A 28 -2.42 -10.49 5.07
CA GLU A 28 -2.40 -11.92 5.41
C GLU A 28 -1.43 -12.23 6.56
N ASN A 29 -0.31 -11.49 6.63
CA ASN A 29 0.83 -11.89 7.47
C ASN A 29 1.03 -11.03 8.71
N ILE A 30 0.51 -9.80 8.74
CA ILE A 30 0.84 -8.82 9.78
C ILE A 30 -0.43 -8.44 10.57
N PRO A 31 -0.56 -8.84 11.86
CA PRO A 31 -1.64 -8.37 12.71
C PRO A 31 -1.58 -6.86 12.90
N HIS A 32 -2.64 -6.16 12.51
CA HIS A 32 -2.68 -4.70 12.50
C HIS A 32 -4.04 -4.16 12.95
N ILE A 33 -4.07 -2.84 13.16
CA ILE A 33 -5.25 -2.07 13.50
C ILE A 33 -5.47 -1.02 12.42
N ASP A 34 -6.70 -0.92 11.94
CA ASP A 34 -7.13 0.08 10.97
C ASP A 34 -7.09 1.48 11.62
N MET A 35 -6.37 2.40 11.00
CA MET A 35 -6.34 3.79 11.44
C MET A 35 -7.42 4.59 10.70
N ALA A 36 -8.18 5.39 11.44
CA ALA A 36 -9.18 6.29 10.84
C ALA A 36 -8.55 7.40 9.98
N ALA A 37 -7.32 7.81 10.32
CA ALA A 37 -6.54 8.78 9.55
C ALA A 37 -5.04 8.49 9.71
N CYS A 38 -4.27 8.75 8.67
CA CYS A 38 -2.82 8.69 8.72
C CYS A 38 -2.23 9.90 9.47
N PRO A 39 -1.05 9.75 10.10
CA PRO A 39 -0.30 10.88 10.66
C PRO A 39 -0.09 11.97 9.61
N ASP A 40 -0.26 13.23 10.02
CA ASP A 40 -0.12 14.42 9.18
C ASP A 40 -0.94 14.39 7.87
N ASN A 41 -1.98 13.55 7.81
CA ASN A 41 -2.77 13.30 6.60
C ASN A 41 -1.92 12.83 5.41
N LYS A 42 -0.96 11.92 5.68
CA LYS A 42 -0.05 11.35 4.67
C LYS A 42 -0.06 9.81 4.65
N PRO A 43 -0.74 9.17 3.69
CA PRO A 43 -1.65 9.79 2.72
C PRO A 43 -2.94 10.32 3.36
N ASP A 44 -3.69 11.11 2.60
CA ASP A 44 -5.08 11.36 2.96
C ASP A 44 -5.97 10.17 2.62
N SER A 45 -7.25 10.22 3.00
CA SER A 45 -8.18 9.10 2.84
C SER A 45 -8.58 8.82 1.38
N GLU A 46 -8.38 9.78 0.48
CA GLU A 46 -8.69 9.61 -0.94
C GLU A 46 -7.52 8.93 -1.66
N ASP A 47 -6.29 9.22 -1.22
CA ASP A 47 -5.06 8.68 -1.80
C ASP A 47 -4.64 7.34 -1.19
N GLY A 48 -5.04 7.03 0.04
CA GLY A 48 -4.63 5.81 0.71
C GLY A 48 -5.11 5.63 2.15
N PHE A 49 -4.40 4.79 2.89
CA PHE A 49 -4.74 4.47 4.28
C PHE A 49 -3.52 4.01 5.08
N CYS A 50 -3.68 3.94 6.40
CA CYS A 50 -2.63 3.50 7.31
C CYS A 50 -3.05 2.33 8.19
N ARG A 51 -2.10 1.43 8.45
CA ARG A 51 -2.22 0.30 9.38
C ARG A 51 -1.25 0.46 10.55
N LEU A 52 -1.79 0.36 11.77
CA LEU A 52 -1.00 0.42 13.00
C LEU A 52 -0.63 -0.99 13.45
N VAL A 53 0.66 -1.23 13.66
CA VAL A 53 1.20 -2.46 14.23
C VAL A 53 1.83 -2.16 15.57
N MET A 54 1.52 -2.97 16.57
CA MET A 54 2.14 -2.86 17.90
C MET A 54 3.10 -4.02 18.12
N ASP A 55 4.37 -3.70 18.35
CA ASP A 55 5.41 -4.69 18.62
C ASP A 55 6.22 -4.29 19.85
N GLY A 56 6.11 -5.11 20.90
CA GLY A 56 6.71 -4.84 22.21
C GLY A 56 6.32 -3.46 22.77
N LYS A 57 7.30 -2.55 22.86
CA LYS A 57 7.15 -1.17 23.34
C LYS A 57 7.02 -0.14 22.20
N ARG A 58 7.11 -0.57 20.95
CA ARG A 58 7.05 0.29 19.77
C ARG A 58 5.70 0.11 19.07
N ALA A 59 5.34 1.13 18.33
CA ALA A 59 4.31 1.03 17.32
C ALA A 59 4.92 1.43 15.98
N TYR A 60 4.39 0.83 14.92
CA TYR A 60 4.75 1.12 13.54
C TYR A 60 3.47 1.44 12.77
N ILE A 61 3.56 2.42 11.90
CA ILE A 61 2.46 2.83 11.03
C ILE A 61 2.93 2.56 9.61
N TYR A 62 2.20 1.72 8.91
CA TYR A 62 2.45 1.38 7.52
C TYR A 62 1.43 2.13 6.67
N ALA A 63 1.92 3.00 5.79
CA ALA A 63 1.11 3.81 4.91
C ALA A 63 1.05 3.19 3.51
N PHE A 64 -0.16 2.98 3.01
CA PHE A 64 -0.42 2.40 1.70
C PHE A 64 -1.08 3.44 0.80
N LEU A 65 -0.64 3.52 -0.45
CA LEU A 65 -1.30 4.31 -1.50
C LEU A 65 -2.18 3.41 -2.35
N TYR A 66 -3.34 3.89 -2.77
CA TYR A 66 -4.14 3.23 -3.80
C TYR A 66 -3.39 3.23 -5.13
N THR A 67 -3.45 2.12 -5.85
CA THR A 67 -2.92 1.96 -7.21
C THR A 67 -3.98 1.31 -8.10
N ASP A 68 -3.68 1.13 -9.38
CA ASP A 68 -4.59 0.50 -10.34
C ASP A 68 -4.86 -0.99 -10.03
N ASP A 69 -3.90 -1.69 -9.40
CA ASP A 69 -3.99 -3.13 -9.11
C ASP A 69 -4.43 -3.38 -7.65
N GLU A 70 -3.57 -3.05 -6.70
CA GLU A 70 -3.87 -3.13 -5.26
C GLU A 70 -3.08 -2.06 -4.48
N PRO A 71 -3.48 -1.73 -3.24
CA PRO A 71 -2.76 -0.73 -2.47
C PRO A 71 -1.31 -1.16 -2.22
N CYS A 72 -0.39 -0.21 -2.31
CA CYS A 72 1.03 -0.48 -2.21
C CYS A 72 1.67 0.25 -1.03
N LEU A 73 2.55 -0.45 -0.28
CA LEU A 73 3.30 0.18 0.80
C LEU A 73 4.16 1.33 0.25
N PHE A 74 3.93 2.52 0.77
CA PHE A 74 4.60 3.75 0.36
C PHE A 74 5.54 4.30 1.44
N ASP A 75 5.16 4.23 2.71
CA ASP A 75 5.99 4.74 3.81
C ASP A 75 5.76 3.98 5.12
N THR A 76 6.72 4.12 6.04
CA THR A 76 6.64 3.54 7.38
C THR A 76 7.11 4.53 8.44
N TYR A 77 6.33 4.68 9.50
CA TYR A 77 6.65 5.54 10.63
C TYR A 77 6.81 4.72 11.89
N SER A 78 7.80 5.08 12.71
CA SER A 78 7.93 4.49 14.05
C SER A 78 7.43 5.47 15.09
N ALA A 79 6.66 4.97 16.05
CA ALA A 79 6.15 5.76 17.17
C ALA A 79 6.25 4.98 18.49
N LYS A 80 5.95 5.63 19.61
CA LYS A 80 5.84 4.94 20.88
C LYS A 80 4.45 4.32 20.95
N LYS A 81 4.38 3.06 21.35
CA LYS A 81 3.11 2.36 21.54
C LYS A 81 2.15 3.10 22.48
N ILE A 82 2.70 3.79 23.48
CA ILE A 82 1.89 4.54 24.46
C ILE A 82 1.10 5.70 23.83
N ASP A 83 1.60 6.28 22.74
CA ASP A 83 0.95 7.39 22.05
C ASP A 83 -0.37 6.97 21.40
N TYR A 84 -0.54 5.67 21.11
CA TYR A 84 -1.71 5.08 20.47
C TYR A 84 -2.63 4.29 21.40
N LEU A 85 -2.18 3.96 22.61
CA LEU A 85 -3.00 3.28 23.62
C LEU A 85 -3.67 4.24 24.61
N MET A 86 -3.21 5.49 24.68
CA MET A 86 -3.69 6.51 25.62
C MET A 86 -4.42 7.65 24.90
N GLN A 87 -5.22 7.34 23.87
CA GLN A 87 -6.14 8.33 23.33
C GLN A 87 -7.20 8.65 24.41
N LYS A 88 -7.04 9.80 25.06
CA LYS A 88 -8.07 10.45 25.89
C LYS A 88 -8.90 11.38 25.02
#